data_AF-A0A849QQF2-F1
#
_entry.id   AF-A0A849QQF2-F1
#
_cell.length_a   1.000
_cell.length_b   1.000
_cell.length_c   1.000
_cell.angle_alpha   90.00
_cell.angle_beta   90.00
_cell.angle_gamma   90.00
#
_symmetry.space_group_name_H-M   'P 1'
#
loop_
_entity.id
_entity.type
_entity.pdbx_description
1 polymer ?
#
loop_
_entity_poly.entity_id
_entity_poly.type
_entity_poly.pdbx_seq_one_letter_code
_entity_poly.pdbx_strand_id
1 'polypeptide(L)'
;MSALSLPRTIENEINALVKGGYFRSKDSFIEESVKYMLVSRGDLKINAAVEMYRSGDVSLARAAEVAGMSIFEFKEVLKTRGITMVVEAPSKEEIDSQIKRMEDAR
;
A
#
# COMPACT_ATOMS: atom_id res chain seq x y z
N MET A 1 -8.48 14.28 -11.09
CA MET A 1 -8.89 12.87 -11.22
C MET A 1 -9.17 12.59 -12.69
N SER A 2 -8.63 11.52 -13.26
CA SER A 2 -9.03 11.07 -14.60
C SER A 2 -10.50 10.66 -14.56
N ALA A 3 -11.27 11.05 -15.58
CA ALA A 3 -12.66 10.64 -15.69
C ALA A 3 -12.70 9.13 -15.97
N LEU A 4 -13.20 8.34 -15.01
CA LEU A 4 -13.42 6.91 -15.21
C LEU A 4 -14.59 6.76 -16.20
N SER A 5 -14.34 6.17 -17.37
CA SER A 5 -15.41 5.89 -18.34
C SER A 5 -16.13 4.62 -17.93
N LEU A 6 -17.36 4.77 -17.42
CA LEU A 6 -18.22 3.65 -17.04
C LEU A 6 -19.25 3.36 -18.15
N PRO A 7 -19.66 2.10 -18.33
CA PRO A 7 -20.82 1.79 -19.16
C PRO A 7 -22.06 2.59 -18.70
N ARG A 8 -22.86 3.08 -19.66
CA ARG A 8 -24.04 3.91 -19.36
C ARG A 8 -24.99 3.28 -18.35
N THR A 9 -25.16 1.96 -18.39
CA THR A 9 -26.02 1.23 -17.44
C THR A 9 -25.55 1.39 -16.00
N ILE A 10 -24.24 1.16 -15.76
CA ILE A 10 -23.64 1.31 -14.43
C ILE A 10 -23.75 2.77 -13.96
N GLU A 11 -23.51 3.73 -14.84
CA GLU A 11 -23.64 5.14 -14.48
C GLU A 11 -25.08 5.50 -14.07
N ASN A 12 -26.09 4.96 -14.76
CA ASN A 12 -27.49 5.16 -14.41
C ASN A 12 -27.86 4.56 -13.05
N GLU A 13 -27.34 3.37 -12.73
CA GLU A 13 -27.54 2.72 -11.43
C GLU A 13 -26.94 3.58 -10.30
N ILE A 14 -25.71 4.05 -10.45
CA ILE A 14 -25.06 4.95 -9.47
C ILE A 14 -25.86 6.24 -9.30
N ASN A 15 -26.31 6.84 -10.41
CA ASN A 15 -27.14 8.04 -10.37
C ASN A 15 -28.44 7.82 -9.60
N ALA A 16 -29.11 6.67 -9.79
CA ALA A 16 -30.33 6.34 -9.07
C ALA A 16 -30.11 6.23 -7.56
N LEU A 17 -28.99 5.61 -7.14
CA LEU A 17 -28.62 5.50 -5.72
C LEU A 17 -28.35 6.87 -5.08
N VAL A 18 -27.67 7.77 -5.80
CA VAL A 18 -27.45 9.15 -5.32
C VAL A 18 -28.76 9.92 -5.24
N LYS A 19 -29.63 9.82 -6.27
CA LYS A 19 -30.95 10.46 -6.28
C LYS A 19 -31.86 9.98 -5.15
N GLY A 20 -31.76 8.70 -4.79
CA GLY A 20 -32.48 8.10 -3.67
C GLY A 20 -31.93 8.49 -2.29
N GLY A 21 -30.81 9.21 -2.22
CA GLY A 21 -30.20 9.64 -0.96
C GLY A 21 -29.36 8.57 -0.26
N TYR A 22 -29.11 7.42 -0.90
CA TYR A 22 -28.27 6.36 -0.32
C TYR A 22 -26.78 6.75 -0.29
N PHE A 23 -26.35 7.59 -1.24
CA PHE A 23 -24.99 8.13 -1.31
C PHE A 23 -25.03 9.63 -1.55
N ARG A 24 -24.04 10.35 -1.00
CA ARG A 24 -23.95 11.82 -1.12
C ARG A 24 -23.61 12.28 -2.53
N SER A 25 -22.83 11.47 -3.25
CA SER A 25 -22.33 11.75 -4.60
C SER A 25 -21.84 10.47 -5.28
N LYS A 26 -21.61 10.55 -6.60
CA LYS A 26 -20.92 9.47 -7.34
C LYS A 26 -19.56 9.16 -6.71
N ASP A 27 -18.79 10.18 -6.34
CA ASP A 27 -17.46 10.00 -5.75
C ASP A 27 -17.53 9.24 -4.42
N SER A 28 -18.51 9.55 -3.57
CA SER A 28 -18.70 8.82 -2.30
C SER A 28 -19.05 7.34 -2.54
N PHE A 29 -19.87 7.05 -3.54
CA PHE A 29 -20.17 5.67 -3.94
C PHE A 29 -18.91 4.94 -4.41
N ILE A 30 -18.09 5.58 -5.27
CA ILE A 30 -16.86 4.97 -5.78
C ILE A 30 -15.86 4.73 -4.64
N GLU A 31 -15.68 5.71 -3.76
CA GLU A 31 -14.78 5.58 -2.61
C GLU A 31 -15.19 4.41 -1.71
N GLU A 32 -16.47 4.31 -1.34
CA GLU A 32 -16.98 3.20 -0.53
C GLU A 32 -16.89 1.86 -1.26
N SER A 33 -17.17 1.84 -2.56
CA SER A 33 -17.08 0.63 -3.38
C SER A 33 -15.64 0.10 -3.46
N VAL A 34 -14.65 0.98 -3.64
CA VAL A 34 -13.23 0.60 -3.65
C VAL A 34 -12.81 0.09 -2.27
N LYS A 35 -13.20 0.78 -1.18
CA LYS A 35 -12.94 0.32 0.18
C LYS A 35 -13.53 -1.08 0.42
N TYR A 36 -14.79 -1.27 0.05
CA TYR A 36 -15.47 -2.55 0.17
C TYR A 36 -14.74 -3.64 -0.62
N MET A 37 -14.38 -3.39 -1.87
CA MET A 37 -13.62 -4.34 -2.70
C MET A 37 -12.30 -4.74 -2.03
N LEU A 38 -11.52 -3.77 -1.53
CA LEU A 38 -10.23 -4.06 -0.89
C LEU A 38 -10.37 -4.77 0.47
N VAL A 39 -11.47 -4.56 1.20
CA VAL A 39 -11.76 -5.34 2.42
C VAL A 39 -12.18 -6.77 2.06
N SER A 40 -13.06 -6.94 1.07
CA SER A 40 -13.54 -8.27 0.65
C SER A 40 -12.48 -9.09 -0.10
N ARG A 41 -11.54 -8.43 -0.77
CA ARG A 41 -10.42 -9.04 -1.50
C ARG A 41 -9.10 -8.63 -0.87
N GLY A 42 -8.83 -9.21 0.31
CA GLY A 42 -7.59 -8.96 1.05
C GLY A 42 -6.33 -9.22 0.21
N ASP A 43 -6.38 -10.16 -0.73
CA ASP A 43 -5.31 -10.40 -1.70
C ASP A 43 -5.01 -9.16 -2.56
N LEU A 44 -6.05 -8.47 -3.05
CA LEU A 44 -5.89 -7.24 -3.84
C LEU A 44 -5.38 -6.09 -2.99
N LYS A 45 -5.79 -5.99 -1.72
CA LYS A 45 -5.27 -4.99 -0.77
C LYS A 45 -3.77 -5.16 -0.54
N ILE A 46 -3.31 -6.40 -0.34
CA ILE A 46 -1.89 -6.71 -0.22
C ILE A 46 -1.16 -6.38 -1.53
N ASN A 47 -1.72 -6.75 -2.68
CA ASN A 47 -1.11 -6.46 -3.97
C ASN A 47 -0.98 -4.94 -4.22
N ALA A 48 -1.99 -4.16 -3.88
CA ALA A 48 -1.94 -2.70 -3.98
C ALA A 48 -0.83 -2.13 -3.11
N ALA A 49 -0.72 -2.56 -1.85
CA ALA A 49 0.36 -2.15 -0.95
C ALA A 49 1.75 -2.50 -1.49
N VAL A 50 1.90 -3.69 -2.09
CA VAL A 50 3.16 -4.14 -2.69
C VAL A 50 3.55 -3.28 -3.89
N GLU A 51 2.61 -2.97 -4.79
CA GLU A 51 2.91 -2.12 -5.96
C GLU A 51 3.22 -0.68 -5.54
N MET A 52 2.51 -0.13 -4.55
CA MET A 52 2.80 1.21 -4.00
C MET A 52 4.19 1.28 -3.33
N TYR A 53 4.63 0.19 -2.67
CA TYR A 53 6.00 0.13 -2.16
C TYR A 53 7.02 0.04 -3.29
N ARG A 54 6.76 -0.82 -4.28
CA ARG A 54 7.66 -1.06 -5.41
C ARG A 54 7.86 0.19 -6.27
N SER A 55 6.83 1.01 -6.46
CA SER A 55 6.92 2.30 -7.18
C SER A 55 7.62 3.40 -6.37
N GLY A 56 7.80 3.21 -5.06
CA GLY A 56 8.31 4.24 -4.16
C GLY A 56 7.26 5.27 -3.72
N ASP A 57 5.98 5.06 -4.04
CA ASP A 57 4.89 5.96 -3.63
C ASP A 57 4.72 6.01 -2.11
N VAL A 58 5.08 4.92 -1.42
CA VAL A 58 5.01 4.81 0.03
C VAL A 58 6.24 4.12 0.63
N SER A 59 6.54 4.46 1.88
CA SER A 59 7.55 3.75 2.67
C SER A 59 7.12 2.32 3.01
N LEU A 60 8.07 1.48 3.41
CA LEU A 60 7.80 0.11 3.85
C LEU A 60 6.76 0.04 4.98
N ALA A 61 6.88 0.93 5.97
CA ALA A 61 5.95 0.98 7.09
C ALA A 61 4.53 1.38 6.64
N ARG A 62 4.43 2.35 5.72
CA ARG A 62 3.16 2.79 5.18
C ARG A 62 2.51 1.71 4.31
N ALA A 63 3.29 0.96 3.53
CA ALA A 63 2.81 -0.17 2.76
C ALA A 63 2.25 -1.28 3.67
N ALA A 64 2.93 -1.61 4.76
CA ALA A 64 2.45 -2.59 5.75
C ALA A 64 1.10 -2.17 6.37
N GLU A 65 0.96 -0.89 6.71
CA GLU A 65 -0.30 -0.32 7.20
C GLU A 65 -1.42 -0.43 6.16
N VAL A 66 -1.15 -0.08 4.90
CA VAL A 66 -2.10 -0.21 3.78
C VAL A 66 -2.51 -1.66 3.59
N ALA A 67 -1.57 -2.61 3.71
CA ALA A 67 -1.86 -4.04 3.65
C ALA A 67 -2.66 -4.56 4.87
N GLY A 68 -2.69 -3.81 5.97
CA GLY A 68 -3.35 -4.20 7.21
C GLY A 68 -2.62 -5.31 7.96
N MET A 69 -1.28 -5.30 7.92
CA MET A 69 -0.43 -6.29 8.59
C MET A 69 0.77 -5.62 9.27
N SER A 70 1.49 -6.38 10.10
CA SER A 70 2.74 -5.89 10.68
C SER A 70 3.82 -5.69 9.61
N ILE A 71 4.80 -4.83 9.93
CA ILE A 71 5.94 -4.62 9.04
C ILE A 71 6.73 -5.90 8.78
N PHE A 72 6.78 -6.84 9.74
CA PHE A 72 7.47 -8.12 9.59
C PHE A 72 6.75 -9.05 8.62
N GLU A 73 5.43 -9.19 8.75
CA GLU A 73 4.62 -9.98 7.80
C GLU A 73 4.74 -9.41 6.38
N PHE A 74 4.72 -8.08 6.25
CA PHE A 74 4.85 -7.44 4.95
C PHE A 74 6.23 -7.70 4.31
N LYS A 75 7.31 -7.68 5.10
CA LYS A 75 8.66 -8.04 4.62
C LYS A 75 8.71 -9.48 4.09
N GLU A 76 8.04 -10.43 4.75
CA GLU A 76 7.98 -11.82 4.25
C GLU A 76 7.18 -11.93 2.94
N VAL A 77 6.11 -11.13 2.78
CA VAL A 77 5.38 -11.03 1.49
C VAL A 77 6.31 -10.52 0.38
N LEU A 78 7.06 -9.45 0.63
CA LEU A 78 8.01 -8.90 -0.34
C LEU A 78 9.08 -9.93 -0.73
N LYS A 79 9.68 -10.58 0.27
CA LYS A 79 10.69 -11.62 0.09
C LYS A 79 10.17 -12.81 -0.73
N THR A 80 8.98 -13.31 -0.41
CA THR A 80 8.34 -14.41 -1.14
C THR A 80 8.10 -14.05 -2.61
N ARG A 81 7.88 -12.77 -2.90
CA ARG A 81 7.66 -12.24 -4.25
C ARG A 81 8.94 -11.78 -4.96
N GLY A 82 10.12 -12.01 -4.35
CA GLY A 82 11.41 -11.60 -4.91
C GLY A 82 11.59 -10.08 -5.02
N ILE A 83 10.90 -9.30 -4.18
CA ILE A 83 11.00 -7.84 -4.19
C ILE A 83 12.11 -7.42 -3.24
N THR A 84 13.14 -6.78 -3.80
CA THR A 84 14.27 -6.27 -3.03
C THR A 84 13.81 -5.16 -2.09
N MET A 85 14.12 -5.31 -0.81
CA MET A 85 13.95 -4.24 0.16
C MET A 85 15.20 -3.37 0.16
N VAL A 86 15.05 -2.09 -0.16
CA VAL A 86 16.14 -1.12 -0.02
C VAL A 86 16.26 -0.79 1.46
N VAL A 87 17.45 -1.06 2.02
CA VAL A 87 17.82 -0.65 3.38
C VAL A 87 18.96 0.35 3.26
N GLU A 88 18.85 1.47 3.97
CA GLU A 88 20.00 2.33 4.18
C GLU A 88 21.01 1.56 5.03
N ALA A 89 22.19 1.33 4.48
CA ALA A 89 23.32 0.76 5.19
C ALA A 89 24.32 1.88 5.47
N PRO A 90 24.95 1.90 6.66
CA PRO A 90 26.09 2.79 6.89
C PRO A 90 27.18 2.51 5.85
N SER A 91 27.98 3.52 5.56
CA SER A 91 29.16 3.34 4.71
C SER A 91 30.11 2.30 5.30
N LYS A 92 30.93 1.68 4.44
CA LYS A 92 31.93 0.71 4.88
C LYS A 92 32.84 1.33 5.96
N GLU A 93 33.23 2.58 5.77
CA GLU A 93 34.06 3.34 6.70
C GLU A 93 33.37 3.53 8.06
N GLU A 94 32.07 3.83 8.08
CA GLU A 94 31.30 3.93 9.33
C GLU A 94 31.24 2.58 10.05
N ILE A 95 31.02 1.49 9.31
CA ILE A 95 31.00 0.13 9.86
C ILE A 95 32.37 -0.21 10.48
N ASP A 96 33.46 0.00 9.73
CA ASP A 96 34.83 -0.26 10.21
C ASP A 96 35.14 0.56 11.48
N SER A 97 34.69 1.82 11.54
CA SER A 97 34.87 2.68 12.73
C SER A 97 34.11 2.20 13.97
N GLN A 98 32.94 1.58 13.78
CA GLN A 98 32.13 1.05 14.87
C GLN A 98 32.74 -0.23 15.41
N ILE A 99 33.21 -1.12 14.53
CA ILE A 99 33.92 -2.35 14.90
C ILE A 99 35.14 -2.02 15.76
N LYS A 100 35.99 -1.09 15.31
CA LYS A 100 37.20 -0.69 16.04
C LYS A 100 36.88 -0.14 17.44
N ARG A 101 35.84 0.69 17.58
CA ARG A 101 35.39 1.19 18.89
C ARG A 101 34.93 0.08 19.84
N MET A 102 34.33 -0.99 19.31
CA MET A 102 33.92 -2.14 20.11
C MET A 102 35.11 -3.01 20.54
N GLU A 103 36.14 -3.12 19.70
CA GLU A 103 37.39 -3.81 20.01
C GLU A 103 38.20 -3.07 21.08
N ASP A 104 38.30 -1.74 20.98
CA ASP A 104 39.02 -0.89 21.94
C ASP A 104 38.33 -0.82 23.33
N ALA A 105 37.05 -1.19 23.41
CA ALA A 105 36.27 -1.20 24.66
C ALA A 105 36.35 -2.53 25.43
N ARG A 106 37.14 -3.50 24.93
CA ARG A 106 37.34 -4.83 25.51
C ARG A 106 38.63 -4.92 26.31
#